data_AF-A0A1I8HEZ9-F1
#
_entry.id   AF-A0A1I8HEZ9-F1
#
_cell.length_a   1.000
_cell.length_b   1.000
_cell.length_c   1.000
_cell.angle_alpha   90.00
_cell.angle_beta   90.00
_cell.angle_gamma   90.00
#
_symmetry.space_group_name_H-M   'P 1'
#
loop_
_entity.id
_entity.type
_entity.pdbx_description
1 polymer ?
#
loop_
_entity_poly.entity_id
_entity_poly.type
_entity_poly.pdbx_seq_one_letter_code
_entity_poly.pdbx_strand_id
1 'polypeptide(L)'
;MDEWVDSGQSQDDELYMFAKRFLRMLQLKDKLNNSIEQAKTSRNKERIAEVLRQIDDEFFSEEILVELSADMRRALDVYRRFDRIEKITIKPLNLDEKSKLELTCYANPDQDIHATVMAVLLIMGFYEKRTRKWKRCQPIVKTLRVADFNRLDPTDVHPAIAARSKEIVANLDIREVALKSAAAAAFFDWTLNVVAAVGELSGDSDAQPASIRQQKKILKVPAEEDADLDWEDRGKRVQTGVRGRKTPKA
;
A
#
# COMPACT_ATOMS: atom_id res chain seq x y z
N MET A 1 -43.08 18.99 -7.81
CA MET A 1 -43.98 18.22 -6.92
C MET A 1 -45.03 19.15 -6.34
N ASP A 2 -44.63 20.36 -5.94
CA ASP A 2 -45.54 21.48 -5.61
C ASP A 2 -46.51 21.80 -6.77
N GLU A 3 -46.02 21.80 -8.01
CA GLU A 3 -46.85 21.99 -9.21
C GLU A 3 -47.96 20.91 -9.44
N TRP A 4 -47.81 19.69 -8.88
CA TRP A 4 -48.81 18.62 -9.03
C TRP A 4 -50.00 18.84 -8.08
N VAL A 5 -49.71 19.33 -6.88
CA VAL A 5 -50.71 19.70 -5.88
C VAL A 5 -51.46 20.95 -6.32
N ASP A 6 -50.74 21.93 -6.89
CA ASP A 6 -51.32 23.15 -7.46
C ASP A 6 -52.24 22.88 -8.65
N SER A 7 -52.11 21.72 -9.30
CA SER A 7 -52.98 21.27 -10.40
C SER A 7 -54.28 20.59 -9.95
N GLY A 8 -54.51 20.44 -8.63
CA GLY A 8 -55.72 19.85 -8.06
C GLY A 8 -55.79 18.31 -8.13
N GLN A 9 -54.67 17.64 -8.43
CA GLN A 9 -54.60 16.18 -8.50
C GLN A 9 -54.33 15.56 -7.12
N SER A 10 -54.93 14.38 -6.88
CA SER A 10 -54.82 13.68 -5.59
C SER A 10 -53.40 13.18 -5.33
N GLN A 11 -52.93 13.33 -4.09
CA GLN A 11 -51.65 12.76 -3.63
C GLN A 11 -51.72 11.25 -3.36
N ASP A 12 -52.92 10.69 -3.33
CA ASP A 12 -53.15 9.24 -3.21
C ASP A 12 -53.24 8.54 -4.58
N ASP A 13 -53.01 9.27 -5.67
CA ASP A 13 -52.92 8.70 -7.03
C ASP A 13 -51.72 7.74 -7.12
N GLU A 14 -51.95 6.54 -7.63
CA GLU A 14 -50.91 5.52 -7.84
C GLU A 14 -49.75 6.08 -8.68
N LEU A 15 -50.04 6.92 -9.67
CA LEU A 15 -49.03 7.56 -10.51
C LEU A 15 -48.18 8.56 -9.71
N TYR A 16 -48.80 9.33 -8.82
CA TYR A 16 -48.09 10.27 -7.94
C TYR A 16 -47.18 9.51 -6.97
N MET A 17 -47.68 8.44 -6.36
CA MET A 17 -46.89 7.61 -5.44
C MET A 17 -45.74 6.89 -6.14
N PHE A 18 -45.96 6.39 -7.36
CA PHE A 18 -44.91 5.83 -8.21
C PHE A 18 -43.85 6.89 -8.53
N ALA A 19 -44.25 8.06 -9.04
CA ALA A 19 -43.34 9.15 -9.41
C ALA A 19 -42.50 9.63 -8.21
N LYS A 20 -43.11 9.73 -7.01
CA LYS A 20 -42.42 10.08 -5.77
C LYS A 20 -41.37 9.05 -5.37
N ARG A 21 -41.71 7.76 -5.42
CA ARG A 21 -40.76 6.66 -5.15
C ARG A 21 -39.65 6.61 -6.20
N PHE A 22 -39.98 6.82 -7.47
CA PHE A 22 -39.01 6.85 -8.56
C PHE A 22 -38.01 8.02 -8.39
N LEU A 23 -38.49 9.22 -8.06
CA LEU A 23 -37.63 10.36 -7.76
C LEU A 23 -36.72 10.07 -6.56
N ARG A 24 -37.26 9.45 -5.51
CA ARG A 24 -36.49 9.04 -4.34
C ARG A 24 -35.39 8.04 -4.70
N MET A 25 -35.67 7.06 -5.55
CA MET A 25 -34.66 6.14 -6.07
C MET A 25 -33.56 6.90 -6.84
N LEU A 26 -33.91 7.84 -7.72
CA LEU A 26 -32.91 8.63 -8.45
C LEU A 26 -31.99 9.42 -7.51
N GLN A 27 -32.53 9.99 -6.44
CA GLN A 27 -31.75 10.68 -5.41
C GLN A 27 -30.81 9.73 -4.66
N LEU A 28 -31.27 8.54 -4.29
CA LEU A 28 -30.44 7.54 -3.62
C LEU A 28 -29.36 6.99 -4.55
N LYS A 29 -29.67 6.79 -5.82
CA LYS A 29 -28.71 6.40 -6.86
C LYS A 29 -27.59 7.42 -7.02
N ASP A 30 -27.94 8.71 -7.08
CA ASP A 30 -26.93 9.77 -7.14
C ASP A 30 -26.09 9.84 -5.87
N LYS A 31 -26.72 9.75 -4.68
CA LYS A 31 -26.01 9.64 -3.40
C LYS A 31 -25.07 8.45 -3.35
N LEU A 32 -25.49 7.29 -3.84
CA LEU A 32 -24.69 6.07 -3.83
C LEU A 32 -23.46 6.24 -4.72
N ASN A 33 -23.62 6.77 -5.93
CA ASN A 33 -22.51 7.06 -6.84
C ASN A 33 -21.54 8.09 -6.24
N ASN A 34 -22.06 9.16 -5.63
CA ASN A 34 -21.25 10.15 -4.93
C ASN A 34 -20.50 9.54 -3.73
N SER A 35 -21.14 8.62 -2.98
CA SER A 35 -20.50 7.92 -1.86
C SER A 35 -19.35 7.02 -2.31
N ILE A 36 -19.46 6.37 -3.47
CA ILE A 36 -18.39 5.55 -4.05
C ILE A 36 -17.17 6.42 -4.38
N GLU A 37 -17.37 7.55 -5.05
CA GLU A 37 -16.26 8.45 -5.43
C GLU A 37 -15.59 9.08 -4.20
N GLN A 38 -16.39 9.44 -3.19
CA GLN A 38 -15.86 9.94 -1.93
C GLN A 38 -15.12 8.86 -1.14
N ALA A 39 -15.61 7.62 -1.12
CA ALA A 39 -14.93 6.51 -0.46
C ALA A 39 -13.58 6.20 -1.11
N LYS A 40 -13.45 6.33 -2.44
CA LYS A 40 -12.16 6.21 -3.13
C LYS A 40 -11.15 7.24 -2.67
N THR A 41 -11.58 8.49 -2.48
CA THR A 41 -10.71 9.58 -2.05
C THR A 41 -10.38 9.53 -0.55
N SER A 42 -11.37 9.24 0.29
CA SER A 42 -11.24 9.28 1.76
C SER A 42 -10.93 7.93 2.42
N ARG A 43 -10.92 6.84 1.64
CA ARG A 43 -10.81 5.45 2.10
C ARG A 43 -11.80 5.09 3.22
N ASN A 44 -12.99 5.69 3.21
CA ASN A 44 -14.02 5.47 4.23
C ASN A 44 -15.22 4.74 3.63
N LYS A 45 -15.37 3.45 3.98
CA LYS A 45 -16.45 2.58 3.51
C LYS A 45 -17.82 2.87 4.15
N GLU A 46 -17.84 3.53 5.31
CA GLU A 46 -19.08 3.75 6.08
C GLU A 46 -20.08 4.63 5.34
N ARG A 47 -19.60 5.54 4.48
CA ARG A 47 -20.48 6.34 3.62
C ARG A 47 -21.27 5.50 2.62
N ILE A 48 -20.67 4.45 2.09
CA ILE A 48 -21.35 3.51 1.19
C ILE A 48 -22.37 2.69 2.00
N ALA A 49 -21.97 2.19 3.17
CA ALA A 49 -22.85 1.42 4.05
C ALA A 49 -24.10 2.20 4.46
N GLU A 50 -23.95 3.49 4.76
CA GLU A 50 -25.05 4.38 5.13
C GLU A 50 -26.09 4.51 4.01
N VAL A 51 -25.65 4.72 2.76
CA VAL A 51 -26.58 4.84 1.64
C VAL A 51 -27.22 3.50 1.30
N LEU A 52 -26.48 2.39 1.39
CA LEU A 52 -27.04 1.05 1.20
C LEU A 52 -28.13 0.75 2.24
N ARG A 53 -27.92 1.12 3.51
CA ARG A 53 -28.95 0.97 4.56
C ARG A 53 -30.19 1.81 4.27
N GLN A 54 -30.02 3.05 3.81
CA GLN A 54 -31.13 3.91 3.39
C GLN A 54 -31.94 3.30 2.24
N ILE A 55 -31.31 2.55 1.33
CA ILE A 55 -32.00 1.86 0.24
C ILE A 55 -32.77 0.65 0.79
N ASP A 56 -32.16 -0.14 1.68
CA ASP A 56 -32.79 -1.31 2.30
C ASP A 56 -34.01 -0.94 3.16
N ASP A 57 -34.00 0.25 3.78
CA ASP A 57 -35.10 0.77 4.60
C ASP A 57 -36.29 1.30 3.76
N GLU A 58 -36.12 1.46 2.43
CA GLU A 58 -37.15 2.01 1.54
C GLU A 58 -37.95 0.90 0.85
N PHE A 59 -39.28 1.02 0.87
CA PHE A 59 -40.18 0.09 0.16
C PHE A 59 -40.29 0.45 -1.33
N PHE A 60 -39.35 -0.04 -2.13
CA PHE A 60 -39.39 0.06 -3.59
C PHE A 60 -40.18 -1.09 -4.23
N SER A 61 -40.84 -0.81 -5.37
CA SER A 61 -41.38 -1.86 -6.23
C SER A 61 -40.25 -2.61 -6.93
N GLU A 62 -40.52 -3.83 -7.38
CA GLU A 62 -39.53 -4.67 -8.08
C GLU A 62 -38.93 -3.98 -9.30
N GLU A 63 -39.76 -3.27 -10.08
CA GLU A 63 -39.34 -2.47 -11.24
C GLU A 63 -38.29 -1.41 -10.88
N ILE A 64 -38.48 -0.70 -9.76
CA ILE A 64 -37.55 0.32 -9.28
C ILE A 64 -36.25 -0.33 -8.78
N LEU A 65 -36.35 -1.49 -8.12
CA LEU A 65 -35.18 -2.23 -7.64
C LEU A 65 -34.31 -2.73 -8.81
N VAL A 66 -34.90 -3.12 -9.93
CA VAL A 66 -34.16 -3.52 -11.14
C VAL A 66 -33.27 -2.38 -11.62
N GLU A 67 -33.79 -1.15 -11.68
CA GLU A 67 -33.05 0.05 -12.11
C GLU A 67 -31.89 0.43 -11.16
N LEU A 68 -32.01 0.08 -9.88
CA LEU A 68 -31.01 0.37 -8.84
C LEU A 68 -29.98 -0.76 -8.67
N SER A 69 -30.32 -1.97 -9.10
CA SER A 69 -29.56 -3.20 -8.83
C SER A 69 -28.10 -3.15 -9.28
N ALA A 70 -27.83 -2.56 -10.44
CA ALA A 70 -26.47 -2.43 -10.98
C ALA A 70 -25.62 -1.48 -10.12
N ASP A 71 -26.19 -0.37 -9.65
CA ASP A 71 -25.53 0.58 -8.77
C ASP A 71 -25.24 -0.04 -7.40
N MET A 72 -26.21 -0.76 -6.82
CA MET A 72 -26.04 -1.47 -5.55
C MET A 72 -24.93 -2.52 -5.61
N ARG A 73 -24.87 -3.32 -6.69
CA ARG A 73 -23.81 -4.31 -6.89
C ARG A 73 -22.43 -3.64 -6.92
N ARG A 74 -22.28 -2.57 -7.71
CA ARG A 74 -21.03 -1.79 -7.78
C ARG A 74 -20.63 -1.23 -6.41
N ALA A 75 -21.58 -0.64 -5.69
CA ALA A 75 -21.34 -0.12 -4.35
C ALA A 75 -20.88 -1.20 -3.37
N LEU A 76 -21.55 -2.36 -3.39
CA LEU A 76 -21.23 -3.48 -2.53
C LEU A 76 -19.84 -4.06 -2.83
N ASP A 77 -19.45 -4.13 -4.10
CA ASP A 77 -18.10 -4.59 -4.49
C ASP A 77 -17.02 -3.63 -3.97
N VAL A 78 -17.25 -2.32 -4.06
CA VAL A 78 -16.34 -1.30 -3.52
C VAL A 78 -16.29 -1.37 -1.98
N TYR A 79 -17.44 -1.49 -1.32
CA TYR A 79 -17.53 -1.64 0.13
C TYR A 79 -16.74 -2.88 0.60
N ARG A 80 -16.99 -4.05 -0.01
CA ARG A 80 -16.28 -5.30 0.29
C ARG A 80 -14.79 -5.22 0.00
N ARG A 81 -14.36 -4.42 -0.99
CA ARG A 81 -12.94 -4.15 -1.22
C ARG A 81 -12.34 -3.37 -0.06
N PHE A 82 -12.95 -2.28 0.38
CA PHE A 82 -12.44 -1.50 1.51
C PHE A 82 -12.48 -2.30 2.82
N ASP A 83 -13.54 -3.06 3.07
CA ASP A 83 -13.64 -3.93 4.22
C ASP A 83 -12.53 -4.99 4.27
N ARG A 84 -12.18 -5.56 3.10
CA ARG A 84 -11.02 -6.45 2.99
C ARG A 84 -9.73 -5.70 3.29
N ILE A 85 -9.52 -4.51 2.71
CA ILE A 85 -8.33 -3.69 2.91
C ILE A 85 -8.10 -3.37 4.40
N GLU A 86 -9.14 -2.98 5.13
CA GLU A 86 -9.05 -2.68 6.58
C GLU A 86 -8.64 -3.91 7.42
N LYS A 87 -8.89 -5.12 6.92
CA LYS A 87 -8.52 -6.38 7.58
C LYS A 87 -7.12 -6.86 7.21
N ILE A 88 -6.45 -6.23 6.24
CA ILE A 88 -5.08 -6.58 5.86
C ILE A 88 -4.15 -6.08 6.95
N THR A 89 -3.60 -7.03 7.71
CA THR A 89 -2.58 -6.77 8.73
C THR A 89 -1.31 -7.55 8.39
N ILE A 90 -0.15 -6.91 8.53
CA ILE A 90 1.13 -7.62 8.46
C ILE A 90 1.26 -8.47 9.73
N LYS A 91 1.55 -9.77 9.57
CA LYS A 91 1.88 -10.61 10.73
C LYS A 91 3.12 -10.04 11.42
N PRO A 92 3.09 -9.85 12.75
CA PRO A 92 4.21 -9.26 13.45
C PRO A 92 5.47 -10.10 13.26
N LEU A 93 6.61 -9.43 13.19
CA LEU A 93 7.92 -10.06 13.16
C LEU A 93 8.11 -10.86 14.46
N ASN A 94 8.16 -12.19 14.33
CA ASN A 94 8.32 -13.11 15.44
C ASN A 94 9.79 -13.29 15.80
N LEU A 95 10.40 -12.22 16.33
CA LEU A 95 11.81 -12.16 16.70
C LEU A 95 11.98 -11.21 17.88
N ASP A 96 12.81 -11.56 18.87
CA ASP A 96 13.16 -10.64 19.94
C ASP A 96 14.34 -9.71 19.54
N GLU A 97 14.57 -8.65 20.33
CA GLU A 97 15.65 -7.70 20.03
C GLU A 97 17.04 -8.35 20.08
N LYS A 98 17.23 -9.38 20.92
CA LYS A 98 18.52 -10.04 21.09
C LYS A 98 18.88 -10.84 19.85
N SER A 99 17.98 -11.68 19.37
CA SER A 99 18.14 -12.46 18.15
C SER A 99 18.23 -11.57 16.90
N LYS A 100 17.55 -10.42 16.88
CA LYS A 100 17.79 -9.40 15.84
C LYS A 100 19.22 -8.88 15.88
N LEU A 101 19.76 -8.58 17.06
CA LEU A 101 21.14 -8.09 17.21
C LEU A 101 22.18 -9.16 16.85
N GLU A 102 21.90 -10.45 17.02
CA GLU A 102 22.76 -11.56 16.59
C GLU A 102 23.06 -11.50 15.09
N LEU A 103 22.09 -11.11 14.25
CA LEU A 103 22.33 -10.88 12.82
C LEU A 103 23.50 -9.92 12.63
N THR A 104 23.60 -8.85 13.44
CA THR A 104 24.61 -7.81 13.26
C THR A 104 26.00 -8.24 13.70
N CYS A 105 26.13 -9.38 14.39
CA CYS A 105 27.40 -9.92 14.87
C CYS A 105 28.17 -10.70 13.80
N TYR A 106 27.53 -11.10 12.70
CA TYR A 106 28.23 -11.76 11.59
C TYR A 106 29.29 -10.83 10.99
N ALA A 107 30.55 -11.27 10.96
CA ALA A 107 31.62 -10.54 10.29
C ALA A 107 31.49 -10.64 8.75
N ASN A 108 31.16 -11.84 8.27
CA ASN A 108 30.93 -12.17 6.87
C ASN A 108 29.76 -13.17 6.79
N PRO A 109 28.50 -12.69 6.70
CA PRO A 109 27.35 -13.58 6.65
C PRO A 109 27.29 -14.31 5.32
N ASP A 110 26.61 -15.46 5.32
CA ASP A 110 26.18 -16.12 4.11
C ASP A 110 25.31 -15.21 3.24
N GLN A 111 25.39 -15.41 1.93
CA GLN A 111 24.66 -14.59 0.96
C GLN A 111 23.14 -14.63 1.21
N ASP A 112 22.60 -15.76 1.68
CA ASP A 112 21.17 -15.92 1.95
C ASP A 112 20.72 -15.05 3.14
N ILE A 113 21.55 -14.97 4.18
CA ILE A 113 21.31 -14.10 5.35
C ILE A 113 21.36 -12.64 4.90
N HIS A 114 22.37 -12.27 4.11
CA HIS A 114 22.50 -10.90 3.63
C HIS A 114 21.33 -10.51 2.71
N ALA A 115 20.94 -11.37 1.77
CA ALA A 115 19.80 -11.15 0.88
C ALA A 115 18.50 -10.93 1.67
N THR A 116 18.27 -11.73 2.70
CA THR A 116 17.09 -11.59 3.57
C THR A 116 17.07 -10.25 4.32
N VAL A 117 18.22 -9.83 4.88
CA VAL A 117 18.35 -8.52 5.52
C VAL A 117 18.18 -7.38 4.50
N MET A 118 18.72 -7.51 3.28
CA MET A 118 18.53 -6.52 2.22
C MET A 118 17.06 -6.34 1.85
N ALA A 119 16.30 -7.43 1.73
CA ALA A 119 14.88 -7.38 1.39
C ALA A 119 14.06 -6.67 2.48
N VAL A 120 14.31 -7.00 3.76
CA VAL A 120 13.68 -6.31 4.89
C VAL A 120 14.02 -4.82 4.90
N LEU A 121 15.29 -4.48 4.76
CA LEU A 121 15.72 -3.08 4.77
C LEU A 121 15.17 -2.29 3.56
N LEU A 122 15.02 -2.94 2.40
CA LEU A 122 14.40 -2.34 1.23
C LEU A 122 12.92 -1.96 1.49
N ILE A 123 12.16 -2.84 2.14
CA ILE A 123 10.79 -2.57 2.60
C ILE A 123 10.76 -1.39 3.59
N MET A 124 11.73 -1.34 4.50
CA MET A 124 11.87 -0.26 5.50
C MET A 124 12.39 1.06 4.91
N GLY A 125 12.57 1.15 3.59
CA GLY A 125 12.93 2.38 2.89
C GLY A 125 14.42 2.57 2.59
N PHE A 126 15.26 1.57 2.83
CA PHE A 126 16.69 1.61 2.51
C PHE A 126 16.96 0.94 1.17
N TYR A 127 17.10 1.74 0.11
CA TYR A 127 17.34 1.25 -1.25
C TYR A 127 18.59 0.36 -1.36
N GLU A 128 18.61 -0.55 -2.35
CA GLU A 128 19.58 -1.65 -2.42
C GLU A 128 21.06 -1.22 -2.43
N LYS A 129 21.39 -0.06 -3.01
CA LYS A 129 22.79 0.40 -3.02
C LYS A 129 23.32 0.68 -1.60
N ARG A 130 22.44 1.15 -0.70
CA ARG A 130 22.74 1.38 0.71
C ARG A 130 22.96 0.07 1.46
N THR A 131 22.28 -1.00 1.05
CA THR A 131 22.33 -2.31 1.71
C THR A 131 23.22 -3.33 0.97
N ARG A 132 23.81 -2.95 -0.16
CA ARG A 132 24.66 -3.82 -1.00
C ARG A 132 25.88 -4.38 -0.29
N LYS A 133 26.42 -3.68 0.71
CA LYS A 133 27.56 -4.16 1.51
C LYS A 133 27.07 -4.48 2.91
N TRP A 134 27.43 -5.65 3.43
CA TRP A 134 27.03 -6.09 4.76
C TRP A 134 27.36 -5.08 5.86
N LYS A 135 28.57 -4.50 5.81
CA LYS A 135 29.02 -3.46 6.75
C LYS A 135 28.08 -2.23 6.82
N ARG A 136 27.32 -1.95 5.75
CA ARG A 136 26.32 -0.88 5.73
C ARG A 136 24.98 -1.31 6.32
N CYS A 137 24.64 -2.59 6.24
CA CYS A 137 23.41 -3.16 6.83
C CYS A 137 23.47 -3.17 8.36
N GLN A 138 24.61 -3.59 8.93
CA GLN A 138 24.80 -3.75 10.38
C GLN A 138 24.36 -2.53 11.21
N PRO A 139 24.81 -1.28 10.95
CA PRO A 139 24.37 -0.13 11.73
C PRO A 139 22.87 0.17 11.59
N ILE A 140 22.28 -0.10 10.42
CA ILE A 140 20.85 0.11 10.17
C ILE A 140 20.03 -0.88 11.01
N VAL A 141 20.38 -2.16 10.97
CA VAL A 141 19.70 -3.22 11.75
C VAL A 141 19.87 -3.01 13.26
N LYS A 142 21.02 -2.49 13.71
CA LYS A 142 21.21 -2.12 15.13
C LYS A 142 20.28 -0.99 15.56
N THR A 143 20.03 -0.02 14.68
CA THR A 143 19.25 1.19 14.98
C THR A 143 17.74 0.93 14.99
N LEU A 144 17.23 0.14 14.04
CA LEU A 144 15.81 -0.21 13.96
C LEU A 144 15.43 -1.14 15.10
N ARG A 145 14.33 -0.88 15.81
CA ARG A 145 13.75 -1.79 16.81
C ARG A 145 12.79 -2.77 16.15
N VAL A 146 12.58 -3.94 16.75
CA VAL A 146 11.53 -4.91 16.39
C VAL A 146 10.17 -4.20 16.29
N ALA A 147 9.90 -3.26 17.19
CA ALA A 147 8.69 -2.44 17.17
C ALA A 147 8.53 -1.59 15.90
N ASP A 148 9.62 -1.17 15.25
CA ASP A 148 9.55 -0.36 14.03
C ASP A 148 9.09 -1.21 12.84
N PHE A 149 9.51 -2.48 12.75
CA PHE A 149 9.00 -3.43 11.75
C PHE A 149 7.50 -3.75 11.97
N ASN A 150 7.09 -3.88 13.24
CA ASN A 150 5.70 -4.19 13.60
C ASN A 150 4.75 -3.00 13.45
N ARG A 151 5.27 -1.78 13.30
CA ARG A 151 4.49 -0.56 13.04
C ARG A 151 4.38 -0.20 11.56
N LEU A 152 5.03 -0.97 10.69
CA LEU A 152 4.97 -0.73 9.25
C LEU A 152 3.51 -0.79 8.78
N ASP A 153 3.04 0.30 8.16
CA ASP A 153 1.79 0.29 7.43
C ASP A 153 2.06 -0.21 6.00
N PRO A 154 1.43 -1.30 5.56
CA PRO A 154 1.63 -1.81 4.19
C PRO A 154 1.21 -0.80 3.11
N THR A 155 0.39 0.20 3.43
CA THR A 155 0.01 1.27 2.50
C THR A 155 1.13 2.27 2.21
N ASP A 156 2.16 2.32 3.07
CA ASP A 156 3.35 3.16 2.87
C ASP A 156 4.39 2.50 1.96
N VAL A 157 4.24 1.20 1.68
CA VAL A 157 5.18 0.45 0.85
C VAL A 157 4.73 0.45 -0.60
N HIS A 158 5.55 1.02 -1.48
CA HIS A 158 5.26 1.04 -2.91
C HIS A 158 5.28 -0.39 -3.51
N PRO A 159 4.30 -0.79 -4.35
CA PRO A 159 4.21 -2.16 -4.90
C PRO A 159 5.49 -2.66 -5.59
N ALA A 160 6.14 -1.82 -6.39
CA ALA A 160 7.42 -2.15 -7.03
C ALA A 160 8.58 -2.43 -6.05
N ILE A 161 8.56 -1.85 -4.84
CA ILE A 161 9.54 -2.11 -3.77
C ILE A 161 9.26 -3.46 -3.13
N ALA A 162 7.99 -3.77 -2.85
CA ALA A 162 7.57 -5.08 -2.38
C ALA A 162 7.94 -6.18 -3.39
N ALA A 163 7.63 -5.98 -4.68
CA ALA A 163 8.00 -6.90 -5.76
C ALA A 163 9.51 -7.14 -5.84
N ARG A 164 10.32 -6.10 -5.71
CA ARG A 164 11.79 -6.24 -5.69
C ARG A 164 12.29 -6.97 -4.45
N SER A 165 11.67 -6.73 -3.29
CA SER A 165 12.01 -7.44 -2.05
C SER A 165 11.70 -8.93 -2.16
N LYS A 166 10.55 -9.27 -2.78
CA LYS A 166 10.20 -10.66 -3.15
C LYS A 166 11.24 -11.28 -4.07
N GLU A 167 11.68 -10.56 -5.11
CA GLU A 167 12.68 -11.04 -6.06
C GLU A 167 14.04 -11.32 -5.39
N ILE A 168 14.46 -10.47 -4.45
CA ILE A 168 15.72 -10.67 -3.69
C ILE A 168 15.71 -12.01 -2.93
N VAL A 169 14.56 -12.40 -2.38
CA VAL A 169 14.42 -13.64 -1.59
C VAL A 169 13.88 -14.83 -2.38
N ALA A 170 13.50 -14.65 -3.65
CA ALA A 170 12.76 -15.65 -4.43
C ALA A 170 13.51 -16.99 -4.61
N ASN A 171 14.85 -16.95 -4.62
CA ASN A 171 15.69 -18.13 -4.82
C ASN A 171 16.21 -18.75 -3.52
N LEU A 172 15.78 -18.25 -2.36
CA LEU A 172 16.24 -18.78 -1.06
C LEU A 172 15.34 -19.95 -0.64
N ASP A 173 15.95 -21.03 -0.13
CA ASP A 173 15.22 -22.05 0.61
C ASP A 173 15.11 -21.63 2.08
N ILE A 174 13.89 -21.36 2.53
CA ILE A 174 13.62 -21.00 3.92
C ILE A 174 14.15 -22.03 4.94
N ARG A 175 14.19 -23.32 4.57
CA ARG A 175 14.73 -24.37 5.45
C ARG A 175 16.23 -24.21 5.64
N GLU A 176 16.96 -23.91 4.55
CA GLU A 176 18.39 -23.64 4.61
C GLU A 176 18.69 -22.35 5.38
N VAL A 177 17.89 -21.30 5.14
CA VAL A 177 18.01 -20.04 5.90
C VAL A 177 17.78 -20.28 7.40
N ALA A 178 16.76 -21.04 7.77
CA ALA A 178 16.45 -21.34 9.17
C ALA A 178 17.54 -22.18 9.86
N LEU A 179 18.17 -23.11 9.15
CA LEU A 179 19.31 -23.88 9.66
C LEU A 179 20.52 -22.99 9.96
N LYS A 180 20.72 -21.95 9.16
CA LYS A 180 21.84 -20.99 9.32
C LYS A 180 21.53 -19.92 10.36
N SER A 181 20.31 -19.39 10.38
CA SER A 181 19.88 -18.33 11.29
C SER A 181 18.36 -18.26 11.42
N ALA A 182 17.85 -18.55 12.62
CA ALA A 182 16.43 -18.37 12.95
C ALA A 182 15.98 -16.91 12.77
N ALA A 183 16.84 -15.94 13.10
CA ALA A 183 16.57 -14.52 12.90
C ALA A 183 16.43 -14.14 11.42
N ALA A 184 17.27 -14.71 10.55
CA ALA A 184 17.13 -14.51 9.11
C ALA A 184 15.84 -15.15 8.59
N ALA A 185 15.48 -16.35 9.05
CA ALA A 185 14.21 -16.97 8.67
C ALA A 185 12.99 -16.13 9.07
N ALA A 186 13.00 -15.55 10.28
CA ALA A 186 11.95 -14.64 10.71
C ALA A 186 11.84 -13.38 9.82
N PHE A 187 12.97 -12.82 9.38
CA PHE A 187 13.01 -11.72 8.42
C PHE A 187 12.46 -12.12 7.05
N PHE A 188 12.79 -13.32 6.56
CA PHE A 188 12.26 -13.85 5.30
C PHE A 188 10.74 -13.98 5.35
N ASP A 189 10.20 -14.62 6.39
CA ASP A 189 8.76 -14.80 6.55
C ASP A 189 8.04 -13.46 6.67
N TRP A 190 8.61 -12.52 7.43
CA TRP A 190 8.07 -11.18 7.56
C TRP A 190 8.06 -10.43 6.21
N THR A 191 9.14 -10.51 5.42
CA THR A 191 9.19 -9.94 4.06
C THR A 191 8.05 -10.48 3.20
N LEU A 192 7.82 -11.79 3.19
CA LEU A 192 6.73 -12.38 2.39
C LEU A 192 5.34 -11.92 2.87
N ASN A 193 5.14 -11.79 4.18
CA ASN A 193 3.88 -11.28 4.74
C ASN A 193 3.61 -9.84 4.32
N VAL A 194 4.64 -8.96 4.34
CA VAL A 194 4.50 -7.58 3.85
C VAL A 194 4.19 -7.57 2.35
N VAL A 195 4.90 -8.36 1.56
CA VAL A 195 4.68 -8.44 0.11
C VAL A 195 3.26 -8.88 -0.22
N ALA A 196 2.74 -9.89 0.49
CA ALA A 196 1.36 -10.35 0.34
C ALA A 196 0.36 -9.23 0.67
N ALA A 197 0.54 -8.56 1.81
CA ALA A 197 -0.31 -7.45 2.23
C ALA A 197 -0.32 -6.31 1.19
N VAL A 198 0.86 -5.91 0.69
CA VAL A 198 0.97 -4.87 -0.35
C VAL A 198 0.29 -5.28 -1.65
N GLY A 199 0.45 -6.53 -2.08
CA GLY A 199 -0.19 -7.07 -3.29
C GLY A 199 -1.72 -7.10 -3.19
N GLU A 200 -2.24 -7.46 -2.02
CA GLU A 200 -3.68 -7.43 -1.75
C GLU A 200 -4.26 -6.00 -1.74
N LEU A 201 -3.50 -5.03 -1.22
CA LEU A 201 -3.89 -3.61 -1.20
C LEU A 201 -3.88 -2.98 -2.58
N SER A 202 -2.81 -3.22 -3.36
CA SER A 202 -2.66 -2.66 -4.70
C SER A 202 -3.68 -3.26 -5.68
N GLY A 203 -4.08 -4.52 -5.46
CA GLY A 203 -4.80 -5.32 -6.46
C GLY A 203 -3.92 -5.66 -7.68
N ASP A 204 -2.60 -5.47 -7.55
CA ASP A 204 -1.59 -5.72 -8.57
C ASP A 204 -0.53 -6.64 -7.96
N SER A 205 -0.78 -7.95 -8.06
CA SER A 205 0.15 -9.00 -7.61
C SER A 205 1.41 -9.09 -8.48
N ASP A 206 1.38 -8.46 -9.66
CA ASP A 206 2.38 -8.61 -10.73
C ASP A 206 3.17 -7.32 -10.97
N ALA A 207 3.14 -6.42 -9.97
CA ALA A 207 3.92 -5.20 -9.96
C ALA A 207 5.38 -5.51 -10.32
N GLN A 208 5.93 -4.76 -11.27
CA GLN A 208 7.29 -5.00 -11.74
C GLN A 208 8.32 -4.62 -10.66
N PRO A 209 9.33 -5.48 -10.40
CA PRO A 209 10.40 -5.17 -9.46
C PRO A 209 11.12 -3.85 -9.78
N ALA A 210 11.20 -2.96 -8.79
CA ALA A 210 11.88 -1.69 -8.96
C ALA A 210 13.39 -1.87 -9.14
N SER A 211 13.94 -1.40 -10.26
CA SER A 211 15.40 -1.26 -10.42
C SER A 211 16.00 -0.26 -9.40
N ILE A 212 17.30 -0.31 -9.13
CA ILE A 212 17.99 0.65 -8.24
C ILE A 212 17.69 2.11 -8.64
N ARG A 213 17.64 2.41 -9.94
CA ARG A 213 17.31 3.76 -10.43
C ARG A 213 15.89 4.17 -10.05
N GLN A 214 14.94 3.24 -10.11
CA GLN A 214 13.55 3.47 -9.75
C GLN A 214 13.37 3.57 -8.23
N GLN A 215 14.07 2.73 -7.45
CA GLN A 215 14.08 2.81 -5.98
C GLN A 215 14.48 4.20 -5.50
N LYS A 216 15.54 4.79 -6.08
CA LYS A 216 15.97 6.16 -5.74
C LYS A 216 14.88 7.20 -5.93
N LYS A 217 14.06 7.07 -6.99
CA LYS A 217 12.94 7.96 -7.25
C LYS A 217 11.80 7.74 -6.26
N ILE A 218 11.43 6.48 -6.03
CA ILE A 218 10.34 6.10 -5.12
C ILE A 218 10.66 6.54 -3.68
N LEU A 219 11.86 6.22 -3.21
CA LEU A 219 12.34 6.47 -1.85
C LEU A 219 12.94 7.87 -1.67
N LYS A 220 12.90 8.71 -2.72
CA LYS A 220 13.38 10.10 -2.70
C LYS A 220 14.82 10.25 -2.18
N VAL A 221 15.69 9.35 -2.60
CA VAL A 221 17.10 9.31 -2.16
C VAL A 221 17.83 10.58 -2.63
N PRO A 222 18.48 11.34 -1.73
CA PRO A 222 19.27 12.51 -2.10
C PRO A 222 20.42 12.16 -3.05
N ALA A 223 20.71 13.07 -4.00
CA ALA A 223 21.81 12.88 -4.93
C ALA A 223 23.19 12.80 -4.24
N GLU A 224 23.34 13.49 -3.11
CA GLU A 224 24.56 13.47 -2.29
C GLU A 224 24.80 12.08 -1.69
N GLU A 225 23.78 11.47 -1.11
CA GLU A 225 23.87 10.11 -0.55
C GLU A 225 24.25 9.09 -1.62
N ASP A 226 23.63 9.16 -2.81
CA ASP A 226 23.93 8.24 -3.92
C ASP A 226 25.38 8.41 -4.41
N ALA A 227 25.88 9.66 -4.49
CA ALA A 227 27.25 9.95 -4.90
C ALA A 227 28.29 9.47 -3.88
N ASP A 228 28.02 9.64 -2.58
CA ASP A 228 28.89 9.13 -1.52
C ASP A 228 29.00 7.61 -1.56
N LEU A 229 27.89 6.91 -1.79
CA LEU A 229 27.91 5.45 -1.96
C LEU A 229 28.66 5.00 -3.22
N ASP A 230 28.57 5.74 -4.33
CA ASP A 230 29.38 5.45 -5.53
C ASP A 230 30.87 5.62 -5.25
N TRP A 231 31.23 6.63 -4.46
CA TRP A 231 32.61 6.85 -4.04
C TRP A 231 33.11 5.71 -3.16
N GLU A 232 32.35 5.30 -2.15
CA GLU A 232 32.72 4.17 -1.30
C GLU A 232 32.81 2.84 -2.08
N ASP A 233 32.04 2.70 -3.16
CA ASP A 233 32.04 1.50 -4.00
C ASP A 233 33.17 1.48 -5.04
N ARG A 234 33.54 2.63 -5.61
CA ARG A 234 34.42 2.71 -6.80
C ARG A 234 35.62 3.65 -6.65
N GLY A 235 35.72 4.39 -5.54
CA GLY A 235 36.76 5.40 -5.30
C GLY A 235 36.64 6.66 -6.18
N LYS A 236 35.55 6.88 -6.91
CA LYS A 236 35.38 8.01 -7.84
C LYS A 236 34.31 8.99 -7.34
N ARG A 237 34.70 10.24 -7.03
CA ARG A 237 33.76 11.34 -6.80
C ARG A 237 33.29 11.84 -8.16
N VAL A 238 31.99 11.69 -8.46
CA VAL A 238 31.38 12.49 -9.53
C VAL A 238 31.22 13.90 -8.95
N GLN A 239 32.00 14.86 -9.46
CA GLN A 239 31.80 16.27 -9.12
C GLN A 239 30.39 16.67 -9.54
N THR A 240 29.50 16.87 -8.57
CA THR A 240 28.27 17.63 -8.78
C THR A 240 28.69 19.08 -9.01
N GLY A 241 28.93 19.41 -10.28
CA GLY A 241 29.32 20.73 -10.72
C GLY A 241 28.20 21.73 -10.43
N VAL A 242 28.27 22.42 -9.31
CA VAL A 242 27.67 23.75 -9.19
C VAL A 242 28.43 24.63 -10.17
N ARG A 243 27.84 24.87 -11.34
CA ARG A 243 28.32 25.86 -12.31
C ARG A 243 28.25 27.24 -11.65
N GLY A 244 29.32 27.63 -10.96
CA GLY A 244 29.58 29.02 -10.62
C GLY A 244 29.71 29.81 -11.91
N ARG A 245 28.70 30.64 -12.21
CA ARG A 245 28.79 31.71 -13.22
C ARG A 245 30.03 32.55 -12.88
N LYS A 246 31.09 32.44 -13.69
CA LYS A 246 32.13 33.47 -13.73
C LYS A 246 31.52 34.69 -14.41
N THR A 247 31.31 35.74 -13.64
CA THR A 247 31.09 37.08 -14.17
C THR A 247 32.37 37.54 -14.88
N PRO A 248 32.29 38.10 -16.09
CA PRO A 248 33.45 38.70 -16.75
C PRO A 248 33.83 39.98 -15.98
N LYS A 249 35.12 40.13 -15.66
CA LYS A 249 35.66 41.39 -15.14
C LYS A 249 35.58 42.45 -16.25
N ALA A 250 35.03 43.61 -15.87
CA ALA A 250 35.13 44.86 -16.60
C ALA A 250 36.57 45.40 -16.57
#